data_AF-A0A956G4E8-F1
#
_entry.id   AF-A0A956G4E8-F1
#
_cell.length_a   1.000
_cell.length_b   1.000
_cell.length_c   1.000
_cell.angle_alpha   90.00
_cell.angle_beta   90.00
_cell.angle_gamma   90.00
#
_symmetry.space_group_name_H-M   'P 1'
#
loop_
_entity.id
_entity.type
_entity.pdbx_description
1 polymer ?
#
loop_
_entity_poly.entity_id
_entity_poly.type
_entity_poly.pdbx_seq_one_letter_code
_entity_poly.pdbx_strand_id
1 'polypeptide(L)'
;MSRERRKHVVYITKNSEYHCRDRECVAVRDRRSGEWLREHSALRGRLIGAVTAQGRLLRRMRIVVGMRLCLEGAGDEQLVMTSVVRNVGRPKKSATCAYAYQSWAGVIGA
;
A
#
# COMPACT_ATOMS: atom_id res chain seq x y z
N MET A 1 -15.21 -20.43 14.34
CA MET A 1 -13.89 -20.25 13.68
C MET A 1 -13.71 -18.78 13.31
N SER A 2 -12.93 -18.02 14.08
CA SER A 2 -12.65 -16.62 13.78
C SER A 2 -11.78 -16.54 12.53
N ARG A 3 -12.40 -16.31 11.37
CA ARG A 3 -11.69 -16.00 10.11
C ARG A 3 -10.68 -14.92 10.42
N GLU A 4 -9.38 -15.16 10.26
CA GLU A 4 -8.39 -14.14 10.54
C GLU A 4 -8.62 -12.93 9.62
N ARG A 5 -9.23 -11.87 10.17
CA ARG A 5 -9.63 -10.65 9.43
C ARG A 5 -8.45 -9.71 9.15
N ARG A 6 -7.24 -10.09 9.58
CA ARG A 6 -6.04 -9.22 9.62
C ARG A 6 -5.30 -9.23 8.28
N LYS A 7 -5.97 -8.78 7.23
CA LYS A 7 -5.42 -8.74 5.87
C LYS A 7 -4.78 -7.41 5.51
N HIS A 8 -5.04 -6.36 6.30
CA HIS A 8 -4.65 -5.01 5.96
C HIS A 8 -3.38 -4.57 6.68
N VAL A 9 -2.45 -4.00 5.93
CA VAL A 9 -1.18 -3.44 6.41
C VAL A 9 -1.04 -2.05 5.82
N VAL A 10 -0.55 -1.09 6.61
CA VAL A 10 -0.17 0.23 6.09
C VAL A 10 1.35 0.38 6.12
N TYR A 11 1.90 0.79 4.98
CA TYR A 11 3.30 1.14 4.83
C TYR A 11 3.41 2.66 4.69
N ILE A 12 4.09 3.28 5.63
CA ILE A 12 4.20 4.73 5.71
C ILE A 12 5.57 5.13 5.17
N THR A 13 5.57 5.99 4.15
CA THR A 13 6.78 6.61 3.60
C THR A 13 6.88 8.08 4.04
N LYS A 14 7.83 8.84 3.46
CA LYS A 14 7.97 10.26 3.79
C LYS A 14 6.66 11.01 3.54
N ASN A 15 6.10 10.87 2.35
CA ASN A 15 4.96 11.68 1.89
C ASN A 15 3.65 10.90 1.78
N SER A 16 3.69 9.56 1.74
CA SER A 16 2.49 8.77 1.41
C SER A 16 2.32 7.58 2.35
N GLU A 17 1.06 7.23 2.60
CA GLU A 17 0.67 5.98 3.22
C GLU A 17 0.13 5.03 2.14
N TYR A 18 0.70 3.84 2.05
CA TYR A 18 0.24 2.79 1.15
C TYR A 18 -0.52 1.76 1.98
N HIS A 19 -1.82 1.65 1.74
CA HIS A 19 -2.70 0.72 2.43
C HIS A 19 -2.86 -0.51 1.55
N CYS A 20 -2.36 -1.65 2.02
CA CYS A 20 -2.39 -2.91 1.31
C CYS A 20 -3.32 -3.92 1.98
N ARG A 21 -4.06 -4.69 1.17
CA ARG A 21 -4.87 -5.84 1.58
C ARG A 21 -4.44 -7.06 0.75
N ASP A 22 -4.05 -8.16 1.39
CA ASP A 22 -3.63 -9.38 0.68
C ASP A 22 -2.58 -9.12 -0.43
N ARG A 23 -1.67 -8.17 -0.17
CA ARG A 23 -0.62 -7.68 -1.10
C ARG A 23 -1.13 -6.82 -2.25
N GLU A 24 -2.40 -6.47 -2.33
CA GLU A 24 -2.89 -5.44 -3.26
C GLU A 24 -2.89 -4.08 -2.58
N CYS A 25 -2.45 -3.03 -3.26
CA CYS A 25 -2.52 -1.66 -2.75
C CYS A 25 -3.89 -1.05 -3.06
N VAL A 26 -4.76 -1.04 -2.04
CA VAL A 26 -6.17 -0.64 -2.14
C VAL A 26 -6.39 0.85 -1.94
N ALA A 27 -5.44 1.55 -1.30
CA ALA A 27 -5.53 2.99 -1.13
C ALA A 27 -4.14 3.62 -0.94
N VAL A 28 -3.98 4.84 -1.44
CA VAL A 28 -2.81 5.69 -1.18
C VAL A 28 -3.29 6.98 -0.55
N ARG A 29 -2.69 7.37 0.57
CA ARG A 29 -3.01 8.63 1.26
C ARG A 29 -1.81 9.57 1.19
N ASP A 30 -2.01 10.80 0.76
CA ASP A 30 -1.00 11.83 0.92
C ASP A 30 -0.96 12.27 2.40
N ARG A 31 0.24 12.30 2.99
CA ARG A 31 0.44 12.61 4.41
C ARG A 31 0.50 14.10 4.68
N ARG A 32 0.72 14.93 3.66
CA ARG A 32 0.79 16.39 3.79
C ARG A 32 -0.61 16.98 3.78
N SER A 33 -1.45 16.62 2.81
CA SER A 33 -2.86 17.05 2.74
C SER A 33 -3.79 16.18 3.57
N GLY A 34 -3.42 14.91 3.81
CA GLY A 34 -4.28 13.95 4.48
C GLY A 34 -5.36 13.36 3.56
N GLU A 35 -5.33 13.65 2.27
CA GLU A 35 -6.30 13.19 1.28
C GLU A 35 -5.97 11.80 0.73
N TRP A 36 -7.02 11.09 0.31
CA TRP A 36 -6.88 9.84 -0.42
C TRP A 36 -6.69 10.16 -1.90
N LEU A 37 -5.62 9.65 -2.49
CA LEU A 37 -5.34 9.83 -3.90
C LEU A 37 -6.30 8.97 -4.72
N ARG A 38 -7.02 9.59 -5.65
CA ARG A 38 -7.93 8.91 -6.58
C ARG A 38 -7.17 8.25 -7.73
N GLU A 39 -6.10 8.90 -8.18
CA GLU A 39 -5.22 8.45 -9.25
C GLU A 39 -3.80 8.35 -8.71
N HIS A 40 -3.22 7.16 -8.78
CA HIS A 40 -1.83 6.89 -8.41
C HIS A 40 -1.44 5.51 -8.96
N SER A 41 -0.26 5.37 -9.59
CA SER A 41 0.15 4.13 -10.28
C SER A 41 0.19 2.88 -9.38
N ALA A 42 0.36 3.08 -8.06
CA ALA A 42 0.31 1.99 -7.09
C ALA A 42 -1.11 1.47 -6.79
N LEU A 43 -2.18 2.22 -7.09
CA LEU A 43 -3.55 1.77 -6.80
C LEU A 43 -3.89 0.54 -7.61
N ARG A 44 -4.56 -0.43 -6.98
CA ARG A 44 -4.81 -1.79 -7.49
C ARG A 44 -3.54 -2.58 -7.85
N GLY A 45 -2.37 -2.01 -7.59
CA GLY A 45 -1.08 -2.64 -7.88
C GLY A 45 -0.76 -3.75 -6.89
N ARG A 46 -0.08 -4.79 -7.36
CA ARG A 46 0.35 -5.93 -6.56
C ARG A 46 1.72 -5.67 -5.93
N LEU A 47 1.78 -5.72 -4.62
CA LEU A 47 3.02 -5.70 -3.84
C LEU A 47 3.81 -6.99 -4.05
N ILE A 48 4.81 -6.92 -4.93
CA ILE A 48 5.66 -8.06 -5.28
C ILE A 48 6.74 -8.31 -4.23
N GLY A 49 7.21 -7.25 -3.56
CA GLY A 49 8.24 -7.33 -2.53
C GLY A 49 8.74 -5.97 -2.07
N ALA A 50 9.93 -5.98 -1.50
CA ALA A 50 10.62 -4.76 -1.11
C ALA A 50 12.11 -4.82 -1.48
N VAL A 51 12.68 -3.67 -1.82
CA VAL A 51 14.10 -3.51 -2.15
C VAL A 51 14.84 -3.03 -0.91
N THR A 52 15.91 -3.74 -0.54
CA THR A 52 16.77 -3.37 0.59
C THR A 52 17.59 -2.12 0.31
N ALA A 53 18.26 -1.59 1.33
CA ALA A 53 19.22 -0.50 1.15
C ALA A 53 20.36 -0.89 0.18
N GLN A 54 20.71 -2.17 0.12
CA GLN A 54 21.72 -2.76 -0.77
C GLN A 54 21.19 -3.04 -2.19
N GLY A 55 19.95 -2.66 -2.52
CA GLY A 55 19.38 -2.84 -3.86
C GLY A 55 18.84 -4.24 -4.15
N ARG A 56 18.78 -5.14 -3.16
CA ARG A 56 18.27 -6.50 -3.36
C ARG A 56 16.74 -6.54 -3.24
N LEU A 57 16.06 -7.09 -4.25
CA LEU A 57 14.63 -7.37 -4.18
C LEU A 57 14.34 -8.62 -3.35
N LEU A 58 13.62 -8.45 -2.24
CA LEU A 58 13.14 -9.54 -1.39
C LEU A 58 11.66 -9.80 -1.67
N ARG A 59 11.37 -10.94 -2.31
CA ARG A 59 10.01 -11.43 -2.54
C ARG A 59 9.57 -12.29 -1.35
N ARG A 60 8.27 -12.26 -1.03
CA ARG A 60 7.62 -13.07 0.02
C ARG A 60 8.12 -12.87 1.46
N MET A 61 9.01 -11.91 1.70
CA MET A 61 9.48 -11.54 3.03
C MET A 61 8.61 -10.49 3.68
N ARG A 62 8.64 -10.44 5.03
CA ARG A 62 8.06 -9.33 5.79
C ARG A 62 8.81 -8.05 5.45
N ILE A 63 8.07 -7.04 5.02
CA ILE A 63 8.62 -5.72 4.74
C ILE A 63 8.82 -4.99 6.08
N VAL A 64 10.01 -4.40 6.24
CA VAL A 64 10.40 -3.65 7.44
C VAL A 64 10.83 -2.23 7.07
N VAL A 65 11.01 -1.41 8.10
CA VAL A 65 11.51 -0.03 7.96
C VAL A 65 12.88 -0.01 7.27
N GLY A 66 13.12 0.98 6.42
CA GLY A 66 14.35 1.15 5.65
C GLY A 66 14.34 0.53 4.26
N MET A 67 13.34 -0.31 3.95
CA MET A 67 13.16 -0.88 2.61
C MET A 67 12.30 0.02 1.72
N ARG A 68 12.37 -0.15 0.40
CA ARG A 68 11.46 0.48 -0.57
C ARG A 68 10.42 -0.54 -1.02
N LEU A 69 9.14 -0.18 -1.09
CA LEU A 69 8.13 -1.07 -1.64
C LEU A 69 8.32 -1.17 -3.14
N CYS A 70 8.06 -2.35 -3.68
CA CYS A 70 8.01 -2.58 -5.11
C CYS A 70 6.63 -3.17 -5.43
N LEU A 71 5.85 -2.43 -6.21
CA LEU A 71 4.53 -2.81 -6.66
C LEU A 71 4.53 -2.91 -8.18
N GLU A 72 3.79 -3.88 -8.67
CA GLU A 72 3.43 -4.02 -10.07
C GLU A 72 2.10 -3.28 -10.25
N GLY A 73 2.10 -2.17 -11.00
CA GLY A 73 0.92 -1.34 -11.22
C GLY A 73 -0.20 -2.09 -11.92
N ALA A 74 -1.43 -1.58 -11.78
CA ALA A 74 -2.58 -2.13 -12.50
C ALA A 74 -2.62 -1.58 -13.92
N GLY A 75 -2.19 -2.40 -14.89
CA GLY A 75 -2.06 -2.02 -16.30
C GLY A 75 -0.62 -1.66 -16.69
N ASP A 76 -0.22 -2.05 -17.91
CA ASP A 76 1.06 -1.77 -18.57
C ASP A 76 2.36 -2.17 -17.84
N GLU A 77 2.29 -3.14 -16.91
CA GLU A 77 3.46 -3.71 -16.20
C GLU A 77 4.34 -2.66 -15.48
N GLN A 78 3.81 -1.45 -15.23
CA GLN A 78 4.61 -0.36 -14.69
C GLN A 78 5.02 -0.68 -13.25
N LEU A 79 6.33 -0.85 -13.03
CA LEU A 79 6.89 -1.05 -11.70
C LEU A 79 6.88 0.27 -10.93
N VAL A 80 6.15 0.29 -9.83
CA VAL A 80 6.12 1.39 -8.87
C VAL A 80 7.08 1.07 -7.74
N MET A 81 8.14 1.87 -7.63
CA MET A 81 9.06 1.81 -6.52
C MET A 81 8.85 3.01 -5.60
N THR A 82 8.56 2.75 -4.33
CA THR A 82 8.33 3.83 -3.37
C THR A 82 9.64 4.37 -2.81
N SER A 83 9.55 5.52 -2.13
CA SER A 83 10.59 5.91 -1.18
C SER A 83 10.65 4.94 0.02
N VAL A 84 11.67 5.10 0.87
CA VAL A 84 11.89 4.21 2.01
C VAL A 84 10.69 4.22 2.96
N VAL A 85 10.30 3.03 3.38
CA VAL A 85 9.31 2.80 4.43
C VAL A 85 9.90 3.29 5.74
N ARG A 86 9.19 4.20 6.39
CA ARG A 86 9.52 4.78 7.70
C ARG A 86 8.77 4.11 8.84
N ASN A 87 7.59 3.55 8.56
CA ASN A 87 6.82 2.82 9.55
C ASN A 87 5.94 1.76 8.87
N VAL A 88 5.72 0.64 9.55
CA VAL A 88 4.81 -0.44 9.13
C VAL A 88 3.83 -0.66 10.25
N GLY A 89 2.55 -0.53 9.94
CA GLY A 89 1.52 -0.60 10.96
C GLY A 89 0.20 -1.18 10.47
N ARG A 90 -0.82 -0.95 11.26
CA ARG A 90 -2.20 -1.26 10.91
C ARG A 90 -2.94 0.01 10.53
N PRO A 91 -3.82 -0.04 9.51
CA PRO A 91 -4.72 1.07 9.27
C PRO A 91 -5.62 1.27 10.49
N LYS A 92 -5.89 2.54 10.81
CA LYS A 92 -6.93 2.89 11.80
C LYS A 92 -8.29 2.41 11.27
N LYS A 93 -9.22 2.05 12.16
CA LYS A 93 -10.57 1.61 11.78
C LYS A 93 -11.26 2.64 10.87
N SER A 94 -11.10 3.93 11.15
CA SER A 94 -11.61 5.03 10.33
C SER A 94 -11.05 5.04 8.90
N ALA A 95 -9.76 4.72 8.73
CA ALA A 95 -9.14 4.60 7.41
C ALA A 95 -9.75 3.44 6.63
N THR A 96 -9.96 2.29 7.28
CA THR A 96 -10.60 1.13 6.65
C THR A 96 -12.03 1.41 6.19
N CYS A 97 -12.82 2.14 6.98
CA CYS A 97 -14.14 2.58 6.55
C CYS A 97 -14.06 3.56 5.36
N ALA A 98 -13.09 4.47 5.36
CA ALA A 98 -12.96 5.49 4.32
C ALA A 98 -12.66 4.91 2.93
N TYR A 99 -11.66 4.04 2.78
CA TYR A 99 -11.40 3.44 1.47
C TYR A 99 -12.36 2.30 1.12
N ALA A 100 -13.00 1.63 2.09
CA ALA A 100 -14.09 0.71 1.77
C ALA A 100 -15.29 1.46 1.15
N TYR A 101 -15.62 2.63 1.67
CA TYR A 101 -16.65 3.50 1.10
C TYR A 101 -16.26 4.02 -0.29
N GLN A 102 -15.02 4.51 -0.45
CA GLN A 102 -14.55 5.01 -1.75
C GLN A 102 -14.42 3.90 -2.80
N SER A 103 -14.09 2.67 -2.39
CA SER A 103 -14.07 1.48 -3.25
C SER A 103 -15.47 1.09 -3.70
N TRP A 104 -16.43 1.06 -2.76
CA TRP A 104 -17.84 0.79 -3.05
C TRP A 104 -18.50 1.89 -3.90
N ALA A 105 -18.10 3.15 -3.72
CA ALA A 105 -18.56 4.29 -4.51
C ALA A 105 -17.92 4.38 -5.91
N GLY A 106 -17.04 3.42 -6.29
CA GLY A 106 -16.36 3.42 -7.59
C GLY A 106 -15.29 4.50 -7.76
N VAL A 107 -14.89 5.16 -6.68
CA VAL A 107 -13.93 6.29 -6.68
C VAL A 107 -12.47 5.82 -6.60
N ILE A 108 -12.26 4.65 -6.02
CA ILE A 108 -10.99 3.89 -6.04
C ILE A 108 -11.34 2.43 -6.33
N GLY A 109 -10.41 1.65 -6.88
CA GLY A 109 -10.70 0.25 -7.23
C GLY A 109 -11.16 -0.62 -6.09
N ALA A 110 -12.18 -1.45 -6.36
CA ALA A 110 -12.51 -2.62 -5.58
C ALA A 110 -11.62 -3.80 -5.92
#